data_AF-A0A2V7AB53-F1
#
_entry.id   AF-A0A2V7AB53-F1
#
_cell.length_a   1.000
_cell.length_b   1.000
_cell.length_c   1.000
_cell.angle_alpha   90.00
_cell.angle_beta   90.00
_cell.angle_gamma   90.00
#
_symmetry.space_group_name_H-M   'P 1'
#
loop_
_entity.id
_entity.type
_entity.pdbx_description
1 polymer ?
#
loop_
_entity_poly.entity_id
_entity_poly.type
_entity_poly.pdbx_seq_one_letter_code
_entity_poly.pdbx_strand_id
1 'polypeptide(L)' 'MSLALLLVAALQAPLARAARERLEDLALDLRLIPLDRTPAPAFVLDSLEGGRVALADFRGRPVILYFWHST' A
#
# COMPACT_ATOMS: atom_id res chain seq x y z
N MET A 1 -2.12 -13.10 -31.49
CA MET A 1 -1.86 -12.98 -30.04
C MET A 1 -1.89 -11.55 -29.50
N SER A 2 -1.75 -10.49 -30.32
CA SER A 2 -1.71 -9.10 -29.81
C SER A 2 -3.07 -8.47 -29.50
N LEU A 3 -4.15 -8.85 -30.20
CA LEU A 3 -5.46 -8.22 -30.04
C LEU A 3 -6.17 -8.61 -28.73
N ALA A 4 -6.03 -9.87 -28.30
CA ALA A 4 -6.63 -10.36 -27.06
C ALA A 4 -6.02 -9.68 -25.81
N LEU A 5 -4.71 -9.42 -25.81
CA LEU A 5 -4.03 -8.71 -24.72
C LEU A 5 -4.47 -7.24 -24.63
N LEU A 6 -4.67 -6.56 -25.76
CA LEU A 6 -5.20 -5.20 -25.80
C LEU A 6 -6.65 -5.13 -25.29
N LEU A 7 -7.48 -6.12 -25.62
CA LEU A 7 -8.86 -6.19 -25.16
C LEU A 7 -8.96 -6.43 -23.64
N VAL A 8 -8.12 -7.32 -23.11
CA VAL A 8 -8.03 -7.57 -21.65
C VAL A 8 -7.53 -6.32 -20.92
N ALA A 9 -6.49 -5.65 -21.43
CA ALA A 9 -6.01 -4.40 -20.84
C ALA A 9 -7.09 -3.29 -20.87
N ALA A 10 -7.86 -3.19 -21.96
CA ALA A 10 -8.96 -2.25 -22.10
C ALA A 10 -10.12 -2.53 -21.13
N LEU A 11 -10.42 -3.80 -20.84
CA LEU A 11 -11.42 -4.19 -19.83
C LEU A 11 -10.94 -3.92 -18.39
N GLN A 12 -9.64 -3.99 -18.13
CA GLN A 12 -9.04 -3.78 -16.81
C GLN A 12 -8.84 -2.30 -16.48
N ALA A 13 -8.71 -1.44 -17.49
CA ALA A 13 -8.52 0.00 -17.35
C ALA A 13 -9.62 0.71 -16.52
N PRO A 14 -10.93 0.48 -16.75
CA PRO A 14 -11.97 1.10 -15.94
C PRO A 14 -11.97 0.61 -14.49
N LEU A 15 -11.67 -0.67 -14.23
CA LEU A 15 -11.59 -1.21 -12.87
C LEU A 15 -10.40 -0.62 -12.10
N ALA A 16 -9.23 -0.56 -12.73
CA ALA A 16 -8.04 0.03 -12.13
C ALA A 16 -8.22 1.53 -11.86
N ARG A 17 -8.92 2.23 -12.75
CA ARG A 17 -9.26 3.64 -12.57
C ARG A 17 -10.23 3.86 -11.41
N ALA A 18 -11.31 3.08 -11.33
CA ALA A 18 -12.27 3.19 -10.23
C ALA A 18 -11.63 2.88 -8.87
N ALA A 19 -10.77 1.85 -8.80
CA ALA A 19 -10.03 1.55 -7.58
C ALA A 19 -9.09 2.70 -7.16
N ARG A 20 -8.47 3.37 -8.15
CA ARG A 20 -7.62 4.52 -7.90
C ARG A 20 -8.39 5.74 -7.41
N GLU A 21 -9.51 6.08 -8.05
CA GLU A 21 -10.39 7.17 -7.60
C GLU A 21 -10.84 6.95 -6.15
N ARG A 22 -11.28 5.72 -5.81
CA ARG A 22 -11.66 5.39 -4.43
C ARG A 22 -10.51 5.50 -3.43
N LEU A 23 -9.29 5.12 -3.83
CA LEU A 23 -8.11 5.27 -2.99
C LEU A 23 -7.76 6.75 -2.78
N GLU A 24 -7.90 7.58 -3.81
CA GLU A 24 -7.68 9.03 -3.75
C GLU A 24 -8.71 9.70 -2.82
N ASP A 25 -9.99 9.34 -2.93
CA ASP A 25 -11.05 9.82 -2.03
C ASP A 25 -10.76 9.43 -0.57
N LEU A 26 -10.43 8.14 -0.33
CA LEU A 26 -10.06 7.67 1.01
C LEU A 26 -8.84 8.39 1.57
N ALA A 27 -7.83 8.67 0.72
CA ALA A 27 -6.64 9.39 1.16
C ALA A 27 -6.98 10.83 1.57
N LEU A 28 -7.88 11.50 0.85
CA LEU A 28 -8.36 12.84 1.20
C LEU A 28 -9.17 12.82 2.51
N ASP A 29 -10.11 11.88 2.65
CA ASP A 29 -10.94 11.73 3.85
C ASP A 29 -10.10 11.45 5.11
N LEU A 30 -9.10 10.58 4.97
CA LEU A 30 -8.15 10.22 6.02
C LEU A 30 -7.05 11.27 6.23
N ARG A 31 -7.05 12.34 5.43
CA ARG A 31 -6.01 13.39 5.41
C ARG A 31 -4.60 12.82 5.29
N LEU A 32 -4.44 11.76 4.49
CA LEU A 32 -3.15 11.18 4.18
C LEU A 32 -2.41 12.14 3.26
N ILE A 33 -1.18 12.48 3.64
CA ILE A 33 -0.24 13.18 2.76
C ILE A 33 0.57 12.09 2.06
N PRO A 34 0.42 11.90 0.74
CA PRO A 34 1.27 10.97 0.01
C PRO A 34 2.71 11.42 0.18
N LEU A 35 3.53 10.56 0.79
CA LEU A 35 4.97 10.75 0.74
C LEU A 35 5.42 10.59 -0.72
N ASP A 36 6.56 11.18 -1.04
CA ASP A 36 7.20 10.96 -2.32
C ASP A 36 7.52 9.46 -2.53
N ARG A 37 8.03 9.09 -3.71
CA ARG A 37 8.41 7.70 -3.99
C ARG A 37 9.67 7.24 -3.25
N THR A 38 10.05 7.93 -2.17
CA THR A 38 11.18 7.53 -1.35
C THR A 38 10.82 6.25 -0.60
N PRO A 39 11.65 5.19 -0.69
CA PRO A 39 11.40 3.97 0.05
C PRO A 39 11.33 4.25 1.56
N ALA A 40 10.37 3.63 2.24
CA ALA A 40 10.32 3.68 3.69
C ALA A 40 11.65 3.18 4.29
N PRO A 41 12.18 3.84 5.34
CA PRO A 41 13.40 3.39 6.01
C PRO A 41 13.27 1.94 6.49
N ALA A 42 14.34 1.17 6.34
CA ALA A 42 14.39 -0.17 6.90
C ALA A 42 14.43 -0.09 8.43
N PHE A 43 13.59 -0.88 9.10
CA PHE A 43 13.60 -1.02 10.56
C PHE A 43 13.25 -2.45 10.98
N VAL A 44 13.62 -2.77 12.22
CA VAL A 44 13.28 -4.00 12.92
C VAL A 44 12.78 -3.61 14.31
N LEU A 45 11.64 -4.18 14.72
CA LEU A 45 11.03 -3.94 16.03
C LEU A 45 10.83 -5.26 16.77
N ASP A 46 10.78 -5.18 18.09
CA ASP A 46 10.34 -6.30 18.92
C ASP A 46 8.82 -6.48 18.79
N SER A 47 8.37 -7.73 18.68
CA SER A 47 6.95 -8.08 18.66
C SER A 47 6.37 -8.11 20.08
N LEU A 48 5.08 -7.79 20.20
CA LEU A 48 4.32 -7.95 21.45
C LEU A 48 4.23 -9.42 21.90
N GLU A 49 4.33 -10.36 20.95
CA GLU A 49 4.31 -11.80 21.20
C GLU A 49 5.72 -12.37 21.47
N GLY A 50 6.75 -11.52 21.45
CA GLY A 50 8.16 -11.90 21.51
C GLY A 50 8.76 -12.14 20.11
N GLY A 51 10.09 -12.07 20.03
CA GLY A 51 10.83 -12.13 18.76
C GLY A 51 10.90 -10.78 18.04
N ARG A 52 11.40 -10.79 16.81
CA ARG A 52 11.66 -9.59 16.00
C ARG A 52 10.90 -9.62 14.68
N VAL A 53 10.43 -8.45 14.26
CA VAL A 53 9.71 -8.24 13.00
C VAL A 53 10.40 -7.14 12.20
N ALA A 54 10.80 -7.43 10.97
CA ALA A 54 11.40 -6.46 10.06
C ALA A 54 10.36 -5.94 9.06
N LEU A 55 10.45 -4.66 8.68
CA LEU A 55 9.60 -4.11 7.60
C LEU A 55 9.76 -4.91 6.29
N ALA A 56 10.97 -5.43 6.04
CA ALA A 56 11.29 -6.23 4.85
C ALA A 56 10.50 -7.54 4.76
N ASP A 57 9.99 -8.06 5.88
CA ASP A 57 9.22 -9.31 5.93
C ASP A 57 7.85 -9.17 5.24
N PHE A 58 7.39 -7.93 5.01
CA PHE A 58 6.10 -7.63 4.38
C PHE A 58 6.21 -7.12 2.94
N ARG A 59 7.34 -7.31 2.25
CA ARG A 59 7.48 -6.87 0.86
C ARG A 59 6.36 -7.41 -0.05
N GLY A 60 5.89 -6.56 -0.95
CA GLY A 60 4.80 -6.88 -1.89
C GLY A 60 3.40 -6.80 -1.27
N ARG A 61 3.28 -6.40 0.00
CA ARG A 61 2.00 -6.25 0.70
C ARG A 61 1.85 -4.80 1.18
N PRO A 62 0.66 -4.17 1.10
CA PRO A 62 0.39 -2.92 1.79
C PRO A 62 0.53 -3.11 3.31
N VAL A 63 1.18 -2.16 3.99
CA VAL A 63 1.41 -2.18 5.44
C VAL A 63 1.08 -0.81 6.03
N ILE A 64 0.45 -0.80 7.21
CA ILE A 64 0.20 0.41 8.00
C ILE A 64 1.14 0.38 9.22
N LEU A 65 1.93 1.43 9.39
CA LEU A 65 2.71 1.64 10.61
C LEU A 65 1.94 2.58 11.53
N TYR A 66 1.54 2.07 12.70
CA TYR A 66 0.77 2.82 13.68
C TYR A 66 1.62 3.06 14.93
N PHE A 67 2.02 4.31 15.14
CA PHE A 67 2.73 4.73 16.35
C PHE A 67 1.73 4.99 17.46
N TRP A 68 1.90 4.31 18.59
CA TRP A 68 1.02 4.43 19.73
C TRP A 68 1.82 4.41 21.03
N HIS A 69 1.17 4.86 22.09
CA HIS A 69 1.69 4.85 23.45
C HIS A 69 0.51 4.67 24.42
N SER A 70 0.72 3.97 25.54
CA SER A 70 -0.38 3.52 26.41
C SER A 70 -0.63 4.40 27.64
N THR A 71 0.00 5.56 27.74
CA THR A 71 -0.16 6.44 28.92
C THR A 71 -1.52 7.09 29.01
#